data_AF-A0A7S4NEC0-F1
#
_entry.id   AF-A0A7S4NEC0-F1
#
_cell.length_a   1.000
_cell.length_b   1.000
_cell.length_c   1.000
_cell.angle_alpha   90.00
_cell.angle_beta   90.00
_cell.angle_gamma   90.00
#
_symmetry.space_group_name_H-M   'P 1'
#
loop_
_entity.id
_entity.type
_entity.pdbx_description
1 polymer ?
#
loop_
_entity_poly.entity_id
_entity_poly.type
_entity_poly.pdbx_seq_one_letter_code
_entity_poly.pdbx_strand_id
1 'polypeptide(L)'
;MTNLSGGLTVAWKELLFIGNPNSVRSLFLLTDGLANEGIQETNTLVQMVKRLTADSAEDVETALLEGLRMSSNRAAQLVDSATLGLTPENVQAPVSLFCFGYGPDHNSDMLQALAEATAGGGYYFVENDSDVYT
;
A
#
# COMPACT_ATOMS: atom_id res chain seq x y z
N MET A 1 15.57 -8.07 3.48
CA MET A 1 15.33 -6.99 2.51
C MET A 1 13.82 -6.86 2.35
N THR A 2 13.28 -5.67 2.63
CA THR A 2 11.85 -5.40 2.81
C THR A 2 11.49 -4.16 1.99
N ASN A 3 10.81 -4.38 0.86
CA ASN A 3 10.36 -3.32 -0.04
C ASN A 3 8.85 -3.07 0.15
N LEU A 4 8.52 -2.24 1.15
CA LEU A 4 7.12 -1.92 1.46
C LEU A 4 6.44 -1.18 0.31
N SER A 5 7.14 -0.24 -0.34
CA SER A 5 6.61 0.53 -1.47
C SER A 5 6.13 -0.36 -2.62
N GLY A 6 6.95 -1.33 -3.01
CA GLY A 6 6.63 -2.25 -4.11
C GLY A 6 5.47 -3.17 -3.75
N GLY A 7 5.47 -3.72 -2.54
CA GLY A 7 4.37 -4.57 -2.05
C GLY A 7 3.03 -3.83 -1.99
N LEU A 8 3.03 -2.65 -1.37
CA LEU A 8 1.84 -1.79 -1.28
C LEU A 8 1.31 -1.42 -2.66
N THR A 9 2.17 -0.98 -3.57
CA THR A 9 1.75 -0.55 -4.91
C THR A 9 1.14 -1.69 -5.70
N VAL A 10 1.76 -2.88 -5.66
CA VAL A 10 1.21 -4.06 -6.33
C VAL A 10 -0.16 -4.43 -5.76
N ALA A 11 -0.28 -4.49 -4.42
CA ALA A 11 -1.55 -4.81 -3.77
C ALA A 11 -2.66 -3.79 -4.10
N TRP A 12 -2.32 -2.49 -4.13
CA TRP A 12 -3.25 -1.43 -4.51
C TRP A 12 -3.72 -1.58 -5.95
N LYS A 13 -2.78 -1.83 -6.87
CA LYS A 13 -3.09 -2.06 -8.29
C LYS A 13 -4.08 -3.22 -8.44
N GLU A 14 -3.88 -4.34 -7.75
CA GLU A 14 -4.83 -5.47 -7.82
C GLU A 14 -6.23 -5.08 -7.34
N LEU A 15 -6.37 -4.25 -6.28
CA LEU A 15 -7.67 -3.74 -5.84
C LEU A 15 -8.35 -2.83 -6.86
N LEU A 16 -7.56 -1.99 -7.54
CA LEU A 16 -8.06 -1.04 -8.55
C LEU A 16 -8.46 -1.72 -9.86
N PHE A 17 -8.10 -2.98 -10.07
CA PHE A 17 -8.47 -3.73 -11.29
C PHE A 17 -9.69 -4.65 -11.09
N ILE A 18 -10.29 -4.64 -9.90
CA ILE A 18 -11.55 -5.33 -9.66
C ILE A 18 -12.65 -4.60 -10.44
N GLY A 19 -13.21 -5.24 -11.46
CA GLY A 19 -14.14 -4.60 -12.41
C GLY A 19 -15.51 -4.19 -11.83
N ASN A 20 -15.85 -4.62 -10.61
CA ASN A 20 -17.03 -4.19 -9.87
C ASN A 20 -16.64 -4.08 -8.38
N PRO A 21 -16.02 -2.97 -7.96
CA PRO A 21 -15.47 -2.83 -6.63
C PRO A 21 -16.60 -2.74 -5.60
N ASN A 22 -16.47 -3.49 -4.50
CA ASN A 22 -17.36 -3.30 -3.36
C ASN A 22 -17.07 -1.96 -2.67
N SER A 23 -18.06 -1.44 -1.94
CA SER A 23 -17.93 -0.21 -1.14
C SER A 23 -16.93 -0.33 0.02
N VAL A 24 -16.57 -1.56 0.41
CA VAL A 24 -15.58 -1.84 1.45
C VAL A 24 -14.42 -2.60 0.81
N ARG A 25 -13.23 -2.01 0.89
CA ARG A 25 -11.98 -2.60 0.40
C ARG A 25 -10.91 -2.37 1.46
N SER A 26 -10.12 -3.39 1.72
CA SER A 26 -9.09 -3.32 2.75
C SER A 26 -7.81 -4.02 2.32
N LEU A 27 -6.68 -3.42 2.70
CA LEU A 27 -5.36 -4.02 2.59
C LEU A 27 -4.85 -4.31 3.99
N PHE A 28 -4.28 -5.50 4.15
CA PHE A 28 -3.61 -5.92 5.38
C PHE A 28 -2.11 -5.96 5.09
N LEU A 29 -1.35 -5.06 5.72
CA LEU A 29 0.11 -5.03 5.66
C LEU A 29 0.66 -5.68 6.93
N LEU A 30 1.33 -6.81 6.78
CA LEU A 30 1.98 -7.52 7.87
C LEU A 30 3.49 -7.40 7.68
N THR A 31 4.21 -6.87 8.67
CA THR A 31 5.67 -6.76 8.60
C THR A 31 6.31 -6.73 9.98
N ASP A 32 7.48 -7.35 10.07
CA ASP A 32 8.35 -7.39 11.25
C ASP A 32 9.50 -6.36 11.19
N GLY A 33 9.57 -5.54 10.14
CA GLY A 33 10.83 -4.88 9.78
C GLY A 33 10.73 -3.46 9.23
N LEU A 34 11.92 -2.89 9.02
CA LEU A 34 12.14 -1.58 8.43
C LEU A 34 12.01 -1.63 6.91
N ALA A 35 11.45 -0.59 6.29
CA ALA A 35 11.57 -0.38 4.84
C ALA A 35 13.05 -0.14 4.50
N ASN A 36 13.70 -1.11 3.86
CA ASN A 36 15.14 -1.05 3.55
C ASN A 36 15.46 -1.34 2.08
N GLU A 37 14.43 -1.46 1.25
CA GLU A 37 14.52 -1.55 -0.21
C GLU A 37 13.42 -0.69 -0.85
N GLY A 38 13.68 -0.11 -2.03
CA GLY A 38 12.74 0.83 -2.65
C GLY A 38 12.66 2.16 -1.89
N ILE A 39 11.44 2.65 -1.61
CA ILE A 39 11.24 3.85 -0.78
C ILE A 39 11.46 3.46 0.69
N GLN A 40 12.46 4.07 1.31
CA GLN A 40 12.83 3.83 2.72
C GLN A 40 12.39 4.97 3.64
N GLU A 41 12.21 6.16 3.09
CA GLU A 41 11.81 7.35 3.84
C GLU A 41 10.31 7.34 4.18
N THR A 42 9.99 7.41 5.47
CA THR A 42 8.62 7.36 6.00
C THR A 42 7.71 8.39 5.32
N ASN A 43 8.16 9.64 5.21
CA ASN A 43 7.35 10.71 4.62
C ASN A 43 7.01 10.41 3.17
N THR A 44 7.97 9.89 2.41
CA THR A 44 7.79 9.56 0.99
C THR A 44 6.83 8.38 0.82
N LEU A 45 6.93 7.34 1.68
CA LEU A 45 5.97 6.23 1.70
C LEU A 45 4.54 6.70 2.02
N VAL A 46 4.40 7.58 3.01
CA VAL A 46 3.09 8.16 3.38
C VAL A 46 2.51 8.99 2.25
N GLN A 47 3.32 9.80 1.57
CA GLN A 47 2.87 10.58 0.41
C GLN A 47 2.45 9.68 -0.76
N MET A 48 3.16 8.56 -0.99
CA MET A 48 2.77 7.56 -1.97
C MET A 48 1.38 7.01 -1.65
N VAL A 49 1.13 6.59 -0.40
CA VAL A 49 -0.19 6.08 0.02
C VAL A 49 -1.28 7.14 -0.14
N LYS A 50 -1.03 8.39 0.26
CA LYS A 50 -2.00 9.49 0.09
C LYS A 50 -2.40 9.72 -1.36
N ARG A 51 -1.45 9.60 -2.30
CA ARG A 51 -1.74 9.70 -3.74
C ARG A 51 -2.53 8.49 -4.25
N LEU A 52 -2.25 7.29 -3.75
CA LEU A 52 -3.02 6.08 -4.07
C LEU A 52 -4.48 6.14 -3.56
N THR A 53 -4.75 6.99 -2.58
CA THR A 53 -6.10 7.29 -2.07
C THR A 53 -6.72 8.56 -2.65
N ALA A 54 -6.09 9.20 -3.64
CA ALA A 54 -6.61 10.44 -4.21
C ALA A 54 -7.87 10.20 -5.04
N ASP A 55 -8.76 11.19 -5.07
CA ASP A 55 -9.97 11.16 -5.93
C ASP A 55 -9.64 11.33 -7.43
N SER A 56 -8.43 11.81 -7.73
CA SER A 56 -7.94 12.04 -9.10
C SER A 56 -7.31 10.76 -9.67
N ALA A 57 -7.86 10.28 -10.79
CA ALA A 57 -7.28 9.14 -11.50
C ALA A 57 -5.84 9.41 -11.96
N GLU A 58 -5.50 10.66 -12.29
CA GLU A 58 -4.15 11.06 -12.70
C GLU A 58 -3.14 10.95 -11.54
N ASP A 59 -3.55 11.35 -10.33
CA ASP A 59 -2.70 11.26 -9.13
C ASP A 59 -2.47 9.81 -8.73
N VAL A 60 -3.53 8.98 -8.79
CA VAL A 60 -3.46 7.54 -8.53
C VAL A 60 -2.56 6.86 -9.57
N GLU A 61 -2.75 7.16 -10.85
CA GLU A 61 -1.94 6.61 -11.94
C GLU A 61 -0.46 6.94 -11.75
N THR A 62 -0.15 8.20 -11.46
CA THR A 62 1.22 8.66 -11.22
C THR A 62 1.86 7.89 -10.06
N ALA A 63 1.17 7.77 -8.94
CA ALA A 63 1.66 7.04 -7.77
C ALA A 63 1.86 5.55 -8.05
N LEU A 64 0.95 4.92 -8.79
CA LEU A 64 1.09 3.52 -9.21
C LEU A 64 2.32 3.33 -10.08
N LEU A 65 2.52 4.17 -11.10
CA LEU A 65 3.66 4.05 -12.00
C LEU A 65 4.98 4.28 -11.28
N GLU A 66 5.05 5.27 -10.39
CA GLU A 66 6.24 5.51 -9.54
C GLU A 66 6.55 4.29 -8.66
N GLY A 67 5.55 3.76 -7.96
CA GLY A 67 5.73 2.60 -7.08
C GLY A 67 6.03 1.29 -7.82
N LEU A 68 5.41 1.06 -8.98
CA LEU A 68 5.65 -0.14 -9.81
C LEU A 68 7.06 -0.15 -10.39
N ARG A 69 7.60 1.02 -10.76
CA ARG A 69 9.01 1.17 -11.18
C ARG A 69 9.99 0.85 -10.05
N MET A 70 9.58 1.07 -8.80
CA MET A 70 10.38 0.76 -7.60
C MET A 70 10.17 -0.68 -7.08
N SER A 71 9.24 -1.43 -7.66
CA SER A 71 9.02 -2.84 -7.34
C SER A 71 10.19 -3.70 -7.83
N SER A 72 10.56 -4.73 -7.08
CA SER A 72 11.54 -5.74 -7.52
C SER A 72 10.97 -6.70 -8.59
N ASN A 73 9.64 -6.67 -8.82
CA ASN A 73 8.99 -7.51 -9.81
C ASN A 73 9.13 -6.90 -11.22
N ARG A 74 9.88 -7.58 -12.09
CA ARG A 74 10.14 -7.14 -13.45
C ARG A 74 8.89 -7.02 -14.32
N ALA A 75 7.84 -7.80 -14.07
CA ALA A 75 6.57 -7.66 -14.77
C ALA A 75 5.82 -6.38 -14.33
N ALA A 76 5.90 -6.03 -13.05
CA ALA A 76 5.32 -4.79 -12.51
C ALA A 76 6.01 -3.55 -13.10
N GLN A 77 7.34 -3.59 -13.29
CA GLN A 77 8.12 -2.48 -13.86
C GLN A 77 7.78 -2.16 -15.33
N LEU A 78 7.17 -3.10 -16.07
CA LEU A 78 6.80 -2.94 -17.48
C LEU A 78 5.39 -2.37 -17.67
N VAL A 79 4.64 -2.16 -16.59
CA VAL A 79 3.30 -1.56 -16.66
C VAL A 79 3.42 -0.09 -17.08
N ASP A 80 2.53 0.32 -17.99
CA ASP A 80 2.40 1.69 -18.47
C ASP A 80 0.98 2.22 -18.27
N SER A 81 0.81 3.51 -18.49
CA SER A 81 -0.49 4.20 -18.42
C SER A 81 -1.58 3.51 -19.25
N ALA A 82 -1.23 3.00 -20.44
CA ALA A 82 -2.18 2.40 -21.37
C ALA A 82 -2.73 1.06 -20.87
N THR A 83 -2.00 0.38 -19.98
CA THR A 83 -2.37 -0.92 -19.41
C THR A 83 -3.02 -0.83 -18.02
N LEU A 84 -3.05 0.36 -17.41
CA LEU A 84 -3.60 0.56 -16.06
C LEU A 84 -5.13 0.48 -15.98
N GLY A 85 -5.86 0.72 -17.08
CA GLY A 85 -7.30 0.46 -17.16
C GLY A 85 -8.15 1.10 -16.05
N LEU A 86 -7.70 2.22 -15.46
CA LEU A 86 -8.36 2.84 -14.31
C LEU A 86 -9.75 3.34 -14.70
N THR A 87 -10.76 2.98 -13.92
CA THR A 87 -12.11 3.53 -14.03
C THR A 87 -12.37 4.52 -12.88
N PRO A 88 -13.23 5.54 -13.06
CA PRO A 88 -13.57 6.46 -11.98
C PRO A 88 -14.15 5.75 -10.75
N GLU A 89 -14.95 4.71 -10.95
CA GLU A 89 -15.53 3.89 -9.87
C GLU A 89 -14.45 3.19 -9.04
N ASN A 90 -13.43 2.63 -9.70
CA ASN A 90 -12.35 1.93 -9.02
C ASN A 90 -11.45 2.88 -8.24
N VAL A 91 -11.23 4.09 -8.76
CA VAL A 91 -10.45 5.15 -8.10
C VAL A 91 -11.20 5.72 -6.89
N GLN A 92 -12.50 5.95 -7.01
CA GLN A 92 -13.30 6.63 -5.98
C GLN A 92 -13.70 5.73 -4.80
N ALA A 93 -13.71 4.41 -4.97
CA ALA A 93 -14.00 3.55 -3.84
C ALA A 93 -12.88 3.69 -2.77
N PRO A 94 -13.19 3.82 -1.48
CA PRO A 94 -12.14 3.94 -0.46
C PRO A 94 -11.39 2.61 -0.30
N VAL A 95 -10.13 2.68 0.12
CA VAL A 95 -9.32 1.53 0.56
C VAL A 95 -8.80 1.85 1.95
N SER A 96 -9.08 0.99 2.92
CA SER A 96 -8.53 1.09 4.28
C SER A 96 -7.26 0.24 4.39
N LEU A 97 -6.18 0.81 4.93
CA LEU A 97 -4.93 0.10 5.18
C LEU A 97 -4.81 -0.25 6.66
N PHE A 98 -4.73 -1.55 6.94
CA PHE A 98 -4.46 -2.07 8.28
C PHE A 98 -3.04 -2.60 8.38
N CYS A 99 -2.23 -2.00 9.24
CA CYS A 99 -0.84 -2.34 9.45
C CYS A 99 -0.66 -3.18 10.72
N PHE A 100 0.04 -4.30 10.61
CA PHE A 100 0.38 -5.19 11.71
C PHE A 100 1.90 -5.25 11.81
N GLY A 101 2.44 -4.60 12.85
CA GLY A 101 3.86 -4.61 13.16
C GLY A 101 4.20 -5.76 14.10
N TYR A 102 5.08 -6.67 13.68
CA TYR A 102 5.49 -7.83 14.48
C TYR A 102 6.83 -7.57 15.18
N GLY A 103 6.91 -7.90 16.47
CA GLY A 103 8.14 -7.79 17.25
C GLY A 103 8.61 -6.34 17.47
N PRO A 104 9.56 -6.12 18.39
CA PRO A 104 9.90 -4.76 18.85
C PRO A 104 10.67 -3.90 17.83
N ASP A 105 11.24 -4.51 16.78
CA ASP A 105 12.23 -3.85 15.89
C ASP A 105 11.62 -3.24 14.61
N HIS A 106 10.30 -3.30 14.43
CA HIS A 106 9.62 -2.66 13.29
C HIS A 106 9.48 -1.14 13.51
N ASN A 107 9.25 -0.39 12.43
CA ASN A 107 9.03 1.06 12.51
C ASN A 107 7.54 1.36 12.77
N SER A 108 7.14 1.39 14.04
CA SER A 108 5.76 1.64 14.47
C SER A 108 5.22 2.99 13.99
N ASP A 109 6.01 4.05 14.11
CA ASP A 109 5.63 5.41 13.69
C ASP A 109 5.30 5.46 12.18
N MET A 110 6.13 4.81 11.35
CA MET A 110 5.87 4.70 9.92
C MET A 110 4.61 3.88 9.63
N LEU A 111 4.42 2.73 10.28
CA LEU A 111 3.24 1.89 10.05
C LEU A 111 1.95 2.58 10.48
N GLN A 112 1.98 3.31 11.60
CA GLN A 112 0.86 4.12 12.05
C GLN A 112 0.55 5.24 11.05
N ALA A 113 1.57 5.98 10.60
CA ALA A 113 1.38 7.05 9.62
C ALA A 113 0.85 6.55 8.27
N LEU A 114 1.22 5.33 7.85
CA LEU A 114 0.69 4.68 6.65
C LEU A 114 -0.79 4.33 6.80
N ALA A 115 -1.18 3.75 7.95
CA ALA A 115 -2.58 3.43 8.22
C ALA A 115 -3.46 4.69 8.24
N GLU A 116 -3.00 5.74 8.93
CA GLU A 116 -3.67 7.04 9.04
C GLU A 116 -3.77 7.82 7.71
N ALA A 117 -2.94 7.47 6.72
CA ALA A 117 -3.05 8.02 5.38
C ALA A 117 -4.31 7.51 4.63
N THR A 118 -5.01 6.52 5.16
CA THR A 118 -6.23 5.96 4.58
C THR A 118 -7.46 6.20 5.46
N ALA A 119 -8.62 6.36 4.83
CA ALA A 119 -9.88 6.41 5.57
C ALA A 119 -10.18 5.04 6.21
N GLY A 120 -10.34 5.01 7.54
CA GLY A 120 -10.68 3.80 8.29
C GLY A 120 -9.53 2.80 8.48
N GLY A 121 -8.29 3.17 8.13
CA GLY A 121 -7.11 2.36 8.43
C GLY A 121 -6.82 2.24 9.92
N GLY A 122 -5.96 1.30 10.28
CA GLY A 122 -5.55 1.10 11.68
C GLY A 122 -4.19 0.43 11.79
N TYR A 123 -3.50 0.68 12.89
CA TYR A 123 -2.22 0.05 13.20
C TYR A 123 -2.35 -0.80 14.46
N TYR A 124 -1.76 -1.99 14.42
CA TYR A 124 -1.74 -2.97 15.49
C TYR A 124 -0.31 -3.43 15.72
N PHE A 125 0.12 -3.40 16.98
CA PHE A 125 1.36 -4.04 17.40
C PHE A 125 1.08 -5.47 17.84
N VAL A 126 1.84 -6.42 17.29
CA VAL A 126 1.80 -7.84 17.62
C VAL A 126 3.09 -8.18 18.35
N GLU A 127 2.98 -8.43 19.66
CA GLU A 127 4.13 -8.63 20.53
C GLU A 127 4.69 -10.07 20.42
N ASN A 128 3.81 -11.07 20.29
CA ASN A 128 4.22 -12.47 20.18
C ASN A 128 3.54 -13.16 18.98
N ASP A 129 4.28 -14.03 18.29
CA ASP A 129 3.74 -14.83 17.17
C ASP A 129 2.52 -15.67 17.58
N SER A 130 2.41 -16.03 18.85
CA SER A 130 1.26 -16.74 19.43
C SER A 130 -0.04 -15.92 19.44
N ASP A 131 0.03 -14.61 19.24
CA ASP A 131 -1.14 -13.72 19.16
C ASP A 131 -1.82 -13.77 17.78
N VAL A 132 -1.20 -14.46 16.81
CA VAL A 132 -1.73 -14.65 15.46
C VAL A 132 -1.97 -16.15 15.27
N TYR A 133 -3.24 -16.54 15.27
CA TYR A 133 -3.63 -17.94 15.10
C TYR A 133 -3.09 -18.50 13.78
N THR A 134 -2.15 -19.45 13.88
CA THR A 134 -1.71 -20.33 12.77
C THR A 134 -2.55 -21.58 12.70
#